data_AF-A0A1T4SXW6-F1
#
_entry.id   AF-A0A1T4SXW6-F1
#
_cell.length_a   1.000
_cell.length_b   1.000
_cell.length_c   1.000
_cell.angle_alpha   90.00
_cell.angle_beta   90.00
_cell.angle_gamma   90.00
#
_symmetry.space_group_name_H-M   'P 1'
#
loop_
_entity.id
_entity.type
_entity.pdbx_description
1 polymer ?
#
loop_
_entity_poly.entity_id
_entity_poly.type
_entity_poly.pdbx_seq_one_letter_code
_entity_poly.pdbx_strand_id
1 'polypeptide(L)'
;MAFGYHQFYALSVADQTRKERGREHYFLGSFLGDHANDEVFKDKIGRLLARLTKRFGISDYSYHWAPYHTKPYRPRTALQKYRAAVRKAENKHRQAVGDIFVKYPLFADTLLLEQEDKLKECIELLKQRYNVAAQ
;
A
#
# COMPACT_ATOMS: atom_id res chain seq x y z
N MET A 1 -4.67 -6.12 -21.95
CA MET A 1 -3.87 -6.71 -20.85
C MET A 1 -4.81 -7.18 -19.75
N ALA A 2 -4.76 -8.45 -19.36
CA ALA A 2 -5.55 -8.98 -18.24
C ALA A 2 -4.96 -8.49 -16.90
N PHE A 3 -5.82 -7.99 -16.01
CA PHE A 3 -5.42 -7.66 -14.64
C PHE A 3 -5.77 -8.83 -13.73
N GLY A 4 -4.73 -9.43 -13.13
CA GLY A 4 -4.88 -10.48 -12.14
C GLY A 4 -4.56 -9.96 -10.75
N TYR A 5 -4.87 -10.78 -9.75
CA TYR A 5 -4.19 -10.67 -8.47
C TYR A 5 -2.77 -11.19 -8.66
N HIS A 6 -1.82 -10.34 -8.31
CA HIS A 6 -0.43 -10.73 -8.31
C HIS A 6 -0.05 -11.05 -6.89
N GLN A 7 0.39 -12.29 -6.68
CA GLN A 7 0.82 -12.79 -5.39
C GLN A 7 2.34 -12.80 -5.37
N PHE A 8 2.91 -12.21 -4.33
CA PHE A 8 4.36 -12.22 -4.14
C PHE A 8 4.70 -13.30 -3.17
N TYR A 9 5.75 -14.00 -3.53
CA TYR A 9 6.36 -14.92 -2.63
C TYR A 9 7.85 -14.66 -2.52
N ALA A 10 8.41 -14.97 -1.35
CA ALA A 10 9.83 -14.88 -1.10
C ALA A 10 10.40 -16.20 -0.57
N LEU A 11 11.67 -16.41 -0.89
CA LEU A 11 12.53 -17.44 -0.30
C LEU A 11 13.64 -16.76 0.49
N SER A 12 13.92 -17.25 1.70
CA SER A 12 15.07 -16.82 2.48
C SER A 12 16.37 -17.34 1.85
N VAL A 13 17.46 -16.56 1.89
CA VAL A 13 18.82 -16.99 1.49
C VAL A 13 19.27 -18.21 2.31
N ALA A 14 18.88 -18.28 3.59
CA ALA A 14 19.18 -19.43 4.43
C ALA A 14 18.48 -20.71 3.93
N ASP A 15 17.31 -20.57 3.30
CA ASP A 15 16.55 -21.68 2.72
C ASP A 15 17.01 -22.03 1.30
N GLN A 16 17.51 -21.08 0.51
CA GLN A 16 18.10 -21.36 -0.82
C GLN A 16 19.32 -22.29 -0.75
N THR A 17 20.13 -22.14 0.29
CA THR A 17 21.37 -22.93 0.46
C THR A 17 21.09 -24.36 0.92
N ARG A 18 19.93 -24.63 1.53
CA ARG A 18 19.47 -25.98 1.89
C ARG A 18 18.66 -26.53 0.72
N LYS A 19 19.27 -27.41 -0.08
CA LYS A 19 18.65 -28.16 -1.20
C LYS A 19 17.53 -29.13 -0.73
N GLU A 20 16.54 -28.66 0.01
CA GLU A 20 15.39 -29.47 0.40
C GLU A 20 14.25 -29.25 -0.59
N ARG A 21 14.00 -30.29 -1.39
CA ARG A 21 12.83 -30.39 -2.27
C ARG A 21 11.56 -30.30 -1.42
N GLY A 22 10.70 -29.33 -1.71
CA GLY A 22 9.30 -29.33 -1.26
C GLY A 22 8.87 -28.25 -0.25
N ARG A 23 9.65 -27.19 -0.01
CA ARG A 23 9.19 -26.10 0.88
C ARG A 23 8.46 -25.00 0.11
N GLU A 24 7.31 -24.62 0.68
CA GLU A 24 6.39 -23.64 0.11
C GLU A 24 6.94 -22.22 0.22
N HIS A 25 6.89 -21.52 -0.91
CA HIS A 25 7.13 -20.10 -1.05
C HIS A 25 6.36 -19.29 0.02
N TYR A 26 7.02 -18.40 0.77
CA TYR A 26 6.33 -17.58 1.79
C TYR A 26 5.50 -16.50 1.12
N PHE A 27 4.18 -16.50 1.33
CA PHE A 27 3.30 -15.45 0.82
C PHE A 27 3.59 -14.11 1.51
N LEU A 28 4.01 -13.11 0.73
CA LEU A 28 4.31 -11.76 1.21
C LEU A 28 3.14 -10.80 1.08
N GLY A 29 2.21 -11.07 0.17
CA GLY A 29 1.08 -10.21 -0.08
C GLY A 29 0.57 -10.30 -1.52
N SER A 30 -0.50 -9.56 -1.79
CA SER A 30 -1.04 -9.43 -3.13
C SER A 30 -1.44 -8.01 -3.44
N PHE A 31 -1.42 -7.65 -4.72
CA PHE A 31 -2.04 -6.42 -5.19
C PHE A 31 -2.82 -6.68 -6.47
N LEU A 32 -3.83 -5.86 -6.67
CA LEU A 32 -4.57 -5.80 -7.91
C LEU A 32 -3.67 -5.16 -8.96
N GLY A 33 -3.45 -5.80 -10.10
CA GLY A 33 -2.43 -5.33 -11.03
C GLY A 33 -2.51 -3.84 -11.39
N ASP A 34 -3.67 -3.14 -11.29
CA ASP A 34 -3.82 -1.71 -11.66
C ASP A 34 -2.83 -0.83 -10.89
N HIS A 35 -2.38 -1.31 -9.72
CA HIS A 35 -1.34 -0.63 -8.96
C HIS A 35 0.07 -0.79 -9.58
N ALA A 36 0.38 -1.83 -10.37
CA ALA A 36 1.68 -1.95 -11.04
C ALA A 36 1.95 -0.83 -12.05
N ASN A 37 0.92 -0.15 -12.56
CA ASN A 37 1.09 0.99 -13.46
C ASN A 37 1.18 2.34 -12.72
N ASP A 38 0.96 2.36 -11.40
CA ASP A 38 1.14 3.56 -10.57
C ASP A 38 2.61 3.64 -10.15
N GLU A 39 3.34 4.67 -10.61
CA GLU A 39 4.76 4.87 -10.29
C GLU A 39 5.03 4.94 -8.78
N VAL A 40 4.08 5.48 -8.01
CA VAL A 40 4.20 5.57 -6.54
C VAL A 40 4.02 4.20 -5.89
N PHE A 41 3.24 3.31 -6.51
CA PHE A 41 3.12 1.94 -6.03
C PHE A 41 4.36 1.11 -6.38
N LYS A 42 4.93 1.29 -7.59
CA LYS A 42 6.22 0.66 -7.95
C LYS A 42 7.31 1.02 -6.96
N ASP A 43 7.45 2.29 -6.61
CA ASP A 43 8.44 2.76 -5.64
C ASP A 43 8.17 2.19 -4.22
N LYS A 44 6.90 2.12 -3.80
CA LYS A 44 6.52 1.49 -2.51
C LYS A 44 6.86 0.00 -2.45
N ILE A 45 6.61 -0.73 -3.54
CA ILE A 45 6.99 -2.15 -3.63
C ILE A 45 8.52 -2.26 -3.58
N GLY A 46 9.25 -1.44 -4.32
CA GLY A 46 10.72 -1.41 -4.28
C GLY A 46 11.28 -1.20 -2.87
N ARG A 47 10.73 -0.22 -2.12
CA ARG A 47 11.13 0.02 -0.72
C ARG A 47 10.76 -1.13 0.22
N LEU A 48 9.61 -1.77 0.01
CA LEU A 48 9.21 -2.95 0.77
C LEU A 48 10.18 -4.10 0.54
N LEU A 49 10.55 -4.35 -0.72
CA LEU A 49 11.52 -5.38 -1.10
C LEU A 49 12.87 -5.12 -0.46
N ALA A 50 13.42 -3.91 -0.57
CA ALA A 50 14.70 -3.54 0.06
C ALA A 50 14.70 -3.78 1.58
N ARG A 51 13.58 -3.48 2.25
CA ARG A 51 13.42 -3.77 3.70
C ARG A 51 13.39 -5.26 4.00
N LEU A 52 12.68 -6.04 3.18
CA LEU A 52 12.56 -7.49 3.37
C LEU A 52 13.90 -8.19 3.13
N THR A 53 14.64 -7.80 2.08
CA THR A 53 16.01 -8.26 1.84
C THR A 53 16.93 -7.95 3.03
N LYS A 54 16.90 -6.71 3.55
CA LYS A 54 17.73 -6.32 4.69
C LYS A 54 17.41 -7.07 5.99
N ARG A 55 16.12 -7.31 6.27
CA ARG A 55 15.67 -7.87 7.55
C ARG A 55 15.70 -9.40 7.60
N PHE A 56 15.39 -10.05 6.48
CA PHE A 56 15.20 -11.49 6.41
C PHE A 56 16.19 -12.20 5.48
N GLY A 57 17.12 -11.46 4.87
CA GLY A 57 18.07 -12.03 3.91
C GLY A 57 17.35 -12.68 2.74
N ILE A 58 16.33 -12.03 2.18
CA ILE A 58 15.60 -12.55 1.01
C ILE A 58 16.30 -12.02 -0.25
N SER A 59 16.89 -12.92 -1.03
CA SER A 59 17.60 -12.60 -2.29
C SER A 59 16.76 -12.88 -3.53
N ASP A 60 15.98 -13.97 -3.56
CA ASP A 60 15.12 -14.31 -4.70
C ASP A 60 13.63 -14.12 -4.40
N TYR A 61 13.00 -13.35 -5.28
CA TYR A 61 11.56 -13.13 -5.31
C TYR A 61 10.97 -13.87 -6.50
N SER A 62 9.95 -14.68 -6.24
CA SER A 62 9.17 -15.31 -7.30
C SER A 62 7.81 -14.60 -7.40
N TYR A 63 7.51 -14.13 -8.60
CA TYR A 63 6.23 -13.51 -8.91
C TYR A 63 5.35 -14.52 -9.65
N HIS A 64 4.24 -14.89 -9.02
CA HIS A 64 3.29 -15.81 -9.63
C HIS A 64 2.02 -15.04 -10.00
N TRP A 65 1.71 -15.04 -11.30
CA TRP A 65 0.43 -14.55 -11.78
C TRP A 65 -0.63 -15.64 -11.53
N ALA A 66 -1.67 -15.31 -10.76
CA ALA A 66 -2.75 -16.23 -10.45
C ALA A 66 -3.94 -16.00 -11.42
N PRO A 67 -4.11 -16.83 -12.48
CA PRO A 67 -5.15 -16.64 -13.49
C PRO A 67 -6.57 -16.88 -12.97
N TYR A 68 -6.75 -17.66 -11.91
CA TYR A 68 -8.05 -18.06 -11.36
C TYR A 68 -8.83 -16.92 -10.65
N HIS A 69 -8.21 -15.75 -10.49
CA HIS A 69 -8.86 -14.55 -9.95
C HIS A 69 -8.83 -13.37 -10.93
N THR A 70 -8.84 -13.63 -12.24
CA THR A 70 -8.96 -12.57 -13.25
C THR A 70 -10.41 -12.10 -13.34
N LYS A 71 -10.69 -10.92 -12.77
CA LYS A 71 -11.88 -10.15 -13.14
C LYS A 71 -11.56 -9.32 -14.38
N PRO A 72 -12.53 -9.03 -15.27
CA PRO A 72 -12.31 -8.13 -16.39
C PRO A 72 -11.78 -6.79 -15.87
N TYR A 73 -10.68 -6.32 -16.46
CA TYR A 73 -10.04 -5.07 -16.07
C TYR A 73 -11.01 -3.89 -16.24
N ARG A 74 -11.32 -3.24 -15.13
CA ARG A 74 -12.05 -1.97 -15.11
C ARG A 74 -11.15 -0.97 -14.38
N PRO A 75 -10.36 -0.15 -15.09
CA PRO A 75 -9.51 0.85 -14.46
C PRO A 75 -10.40 1.74 -13.59
N ARG A 76 -9.95 2.00 -12.36
CA ARG A 76 -10.66 2.98 -11.53
C ARG A 76 -10.55 4.35 -12.20
N THR A 77 -11.67 5.06 -12.30
CA THR A 77 -11.64 6.45 -12.75
C THR A 77 -10.82 7.29 -11.78
N ALA A 78 -10.31 8.44 -12.22
CA ALA A 78 -9.57 9.37 -11.37
C ALA A 78 -10.37 9.72 -10.08
N LEU A 79 -11.68 9.92 -10.22
CA LEU A 79 -12.61 10.13 -9.10
C LEU A 79 -12.67 8.93 -8.13
N GLN A 80 -12.70 7.70 -8.64
CA GLN A 80 -12.68 6.51 -7.79
C GLN A 80 -11.34 6.31 -7.07
N LYS A 81 -10.22 6.61 -7.75
CA LYS A 81 -8.87 6.60 -7.14
C LYS A 81 -8.76 7.66 -6.04
N TYR A 82 -9.27 8.87 -6.30
CA TYR A 82 -9.37 9.97 -5.33
C TYR A 82 -10.21 9.58 -4.10
N ARG A 83 -11.45 9.10 -4.28
CA ARG A 83 -12.32 8.68 -3.16
C ARG A 83 -11.67 7.62 -2.28
N ALA A 84 -10.99 6.63 -2.88
CA ALA A 84 -10.28 5.60 -2.13
C ALA A 84 -9.10 6.19 -1.34
N ALA A 85 -8.36 7.14 -1.91
CA ALA A 85 -7.24 7.81 -1.26
C ALA A 85 -7.71 8.70 -0.09
N VAL A 86 -8.79 9.47 -0.29
CA VAL A 86 -9.42 10.30 0.77
C VAL A 86 -9.88 9.42 1.93
N ARG A 87 -10.60 8.33 1.65
CA ARG A 87 -11.04 7.38 2.69
C ARG A 87 -9.87 6.82 3.50
N LYS A 88 -8.72 6.59 2.86
CA LYS A 88 -7.51 6.13 3.54
C LYS A 88 -6.90 7.23 4.42
N ALA A 89 -6.87 8.48 3.95
CA ALA A 89 -6.41 9.63 4.72
C ALA A 89 -7.30 9.86 5.95
N GLU A 90 -8.63 9.83 5.79
CA GLU A 90 -9.60 9.94 6.88
C GLU A 90 -9.45 8.84 7.93
N ASN A 91 -9.24 7.59 7.50
CA ASN A 91 -9.00 6.49 8.43
C ASN A 91 -7.72 6.69 9.25
N LYS A 92 -6.66 7.19 8.60
CA LYS A 92 -5.40 7.51 9.29
C LYS A 92 -5.58 8.68 10.27
N HIS A 93 -6.34 9.70 9.87
CA HIS A 93 -6.69 10.82 10.74
C HIS A 93 -7.46 10.36 11.97
N ARG A 94 -8.50 9.52 11.81
CA ARG A 94 -9.24 8.95 12.94
C ARG A 94 -8.37 8.17 13.92
N GLN A 95 -7.42 7.39 13.41
CA GLN A 95 -6.44 6.71 14.26
C GLN A 95 -5.55 7.70 15.02
N ALA A 96 -5.04 8.73 14.34
CA ALA A 96 -4.21 9.75 14.97
C ALA A 96 -4.96 10.56 16.05
N VAL A 97 -6.23 10.90 15.80
CA VAL A 97 -7.11 11.56 16.76
C VAL A 97 -7.31 10.69 18.01
N GLY A 98 -7.63 9.41 17.83
CA GLY A 98 -7.74 8.47 18.95
C GLY A 98 -6.45 8.37 19.77
N ASP A 99 -5.30 8.33 19.09
CA ASP A 99 -4.00 8.31 19.74
C ASP A 99 -3.68 9.59 20.54
N ILE A 100 -4.14 10.76 20.08
CA ILE A 100 -3.93 12.04 20.77
C ILE A 100 -4.65 12.05 22.12
N PHE A 101 -5.91 11.63 22.17
CA PHE A 101 -6.67 11.58 23.42
C PHE A 101 -6.04 10.65 24.45
N VAL A 102 -5.42 9.56 24.00
CA VAL A 102 -4.79 8.57 24.89
C VAL A 102 -3.40 9.03 25.36
N LYS A 103 -2.59 9.61 24.47
CA LYS A 103 -1.17 9.89 24.74
C LYS A 103 -0.89 11.31 25.19
N TYR A 104 -1.71 12.28 24.78
CA TYR A 104 -1.46 13.71 24.99
C TYR A 104 -2.73 14.45 25.46
N PRO A 105 -3.37 14.01 26.56
CA PRO A 105 -4.64 14.60 27.01
C PRO A 105 -4.55 16.09 27.35
N LEU A 106 -3.40 16.56 27.85
CA LEU A 106 -3.17 17.97 28.24
C LEU A 106 -3.03 18.93 27.04
N PHE A 107 -2.69 18.41 25.86
CA PHE A 107 -2.50 19.20 24.62
C PHE A 107 -3.47 18.76 23.53
N ALA A 108 -4.53 18.04 23.90
CA ALA A 108 -5.44 17.42 22.95
C ALA A 108 -6.04 18.47 22.00
N ASP A 109 -6.56 19.57 22.53
CA ASP A 109 -7.21 20.61 21.72
C ASP A 109 -6.30 21.19 20.64
N THR A 110 -5.05 21.54 20.99
CA THR A 110 -4.07 22.07 20.03
C THR A 110 -3.66 21.03 18.98
N LEU A 111 -3.44 19.78 19.40
CA LEU A 111 -3.02 18.71 18.50
C LEU A 111 -4.14 18.24 17.58
N LEU A 112 -5.40 18.33 18.02
CA LEU A 112 -6.57 18.02 17.21
C LEU A 112 -6.72 19.05 16.08
N LEU A 113 -6.61 20.35 16.39
CA LEU A 113 -6.64 21.42 15.39
C LEU A 113 -5.55 21.23 14.33
N GLU A 114 -4.30 20.95 14.75
CA GLU A 114 -3.23 20.65 13.79
C GLU A 114 -3.51 19.42 12.92
N GLN A 115 -4.15 18.39 13.46
CA GLN A 115 -4.49 17.19 12.69
C GLN A 115 -5.59 17.46 11.66
N GLU A 116 -6.57 18.29 12.01
CA GLU A 116 -7.60 18.71 11.06
C GLU A 116 -7.01 19.46 9.87
N ASP A 117 -6.09 20.40 10.13
CA ASP A 117 -5.44 21.16 9.06
C ASP A 117 -4.54 20.27 8.19
N LYS A 118 -3.79 19.35 8.80
CA LYS A 118 -3.02 18.32 8.06
C LYS A 118 -3.91 17.46 7.17
N LEU A 119 -5.12 17.11 7.62
CA LEU A 119 -6.07 16.35 6.80
C LEU A 119 -6.57 17.18 5.62
N LYS A 120 -6.93 18.45 5.84
CA LYS A 120 -7.37 19.37 4.76
C LYS A 120 -6.29 19.54 3.69
N GLU A 121 -5.06 19.83 4.09
CA GLU A 121 -3.92 19.94 3.18
C GLU A 121 -3.71 18.64 2.38
N CYS A 122 -3.79 17.49 3.05
CA CYS A 122 -3.65 16.20 2.40
C CYS A 122 -4.76 15.97 1.35
N ILE A 123 -6.01 16.33 1.66
CA ILE A 123 -7.13 16.20 0.73
C ILE A 123 -6.93 17.11 -0.49
N GLU A 124 -6.48 18.34 -0.32
CA GLU A 124 -6.19 19.25 -1.44
C GLU A 124 -5.07 18.73 -2.34
N LEU A 125 -3.97 18.22 -1.76
CA LEU A 125 -2.91 17.55 -2.53
C LEU A 125 -3.44 16.33 -3.29
N LEU A 126 -4.35 15.55 -2.70
CA LEU A 126 -4.98 14.42 -3.39
C LEU A 126 -5.90 14.87 -4.52
N LYS A 127 -6.63 15.98 -4.38
CA LYS A 127 -7.45 16.56 -5.45
C LYS A 127 -6.59 16.95 -6.64
N GLN A 128 -5.49 17.67 -6.40
CA GLN A 128 -4.52 18.05 -7.43
C GLN A 128 -3.91 16.82 -8.11
N ARG A 129 -3.44 15.85 -7.32
CA ARG A 129 -2.81 14.63 -7.82
C ARG A 129 -3.70 13.82 -8.77
N TYR A 130 -5.00 13.77 -8.50
CA TYR A 130 -5.96 13.01 -9.31
C TYR A 130 -6.70 13.88 -10.33
N ASN A 131 -6.34 15.15 -10.51
CA ASN A 131 -7.00 16.10 -11.44
C ASN A 131 -8.53 16.09 -11.29
N VAL A 132 -9.05 16.08 -10.07
CA VAL A 132 -10.51 16.08 -9.79
C VAL A 132 -11.05 17.52 -9.69
N ALA A 133 -10.36 18.49 -10.29
CA ALA A 133 -10.78 19.89 -10.28
C ALA A 133 -11.85 20.14 -11.36
N ALA A 134 -13.08 20.40 -10.90
CA ALA A 134 -14.24 20.91 -11.64
C ALA A 134 -14.70 20.09 -12.87
N GLN A 135 -15.51 19.06 -12.62
CA GLN A 135 -16.68 18.80 -13.48
C GLN A 135 -17.92 19.35 -12.78
#